data_AF-A0A7J4P291-F1
#
_entry.id   AF-A0A7J4P291-F1
#
_cell.length_a   1.000
_cell.length_b   1.000
_cell.length_c   1.000
_cell.angle_alpha   90.00
_cell.angle_beta   90.00
_cell.angle_gamma   90.00
#
_symmetry.space_group_name_H-M   'P 1'
#
loop_
_entity.id
_entity.type
_entity.pdbx_description
1 polymer ?
#
loop_
_entity_poly.entity_id
_entity_poly.type
_entity_poly.pdbx_seq_one_letter_code
_entity_poly.pdbx_strand_id
1 'polypeptide(L)' 'MEKLKFGFYWAASCGGCEIAVLDVDEKILDVLQIADVVFWPVAMDVKYKDVEAMADGYMDVCFFNGGI' A
#
# COMPACT_ATOMS: atom_id res chain seq x y z
N MET A 1 -6.92 -7.79 -18.18
CA MET A 1 -6.19 -6.54 -17.90
C MET A 1 -5.31 -6.81 -16.70
N GLU A 2 -4.06 -6.35 -16.71
CA GLU A 2 -3.23 -6.43 -15.50
C GLU A 2 -3.81 -5.46 -14.46
N LYS A 3 -3.91 -5.89 -13.20
CA LYS A 3 -4.38 -5.04 -12.11
C LYS A 3 -3.30 -4.02 -11.76
N LEU A 4 -3.72 -2.82 -11.35
CA LEU A 4 -2.80 -1.78 -10.87
C LEU A 4 -2.12 -2.27 -9.59
N LYS A 5 -0.79 -2.16 -9.48
CA LYS A 5 -0.04 -2.51 -8.27
C LYS A 5 0.29 -1.25 -7.50
N PHE A 6 -0.17 -1.16 -6.26
CA PHE A 6 0.11 0.00 -5.42
C PHE A 6 0.52 -0.38 -4.01
N GLY A 7 1.14 0.56 -3.31
CA GLY A 7 1.54 0.38 -1.92
C GLY A 7 1.47 1.66 -1.10
N PHE A 8 1.57 1.48 0.21
CA PHE A 8 1.56 2.54 1.22
C PHE A 8 2.88 2.49 1.98
N TYR A 9 3.66 3.56 1.89
CA TYR A 9 4.88 3.73 2.66
C TYR A 9 4.62 4.57 3.90
N TRP A 10 5.01 4.03 5.06
CA TRP A 10 4.90 4.70 6.35
C TRP A 10 6.24 5.35 6.71
N ALA A 11 6.32 6.67 6.62
CA ALA A 11 7.50 7.47 6.98
C ALA A 11 7.35 8.03 8.42
N ALA A 12 7.64 9.32 8.65
CA ALA A 12 7.29 9.99 9.91
C ALA A 12 5.77 10.26 10.00
N SER A 13 4.94 9.22 9.92
CA SER A 13 3.47 9.27 10.00
C SER A 13 2.95 8.91 11.39
N CYS A 14 1.83 9.52 11.78
CA CYS A 14 1.08 9.18 12.99
C CYS A 14 0.10 8.01 12.81
N GLY A 15 -0.06 7.49 11.59
CA GLY A 15 -1.00 6.41 11.26
C GLY A 15 -2.39 6.86 10.83
N GLY A 16 -2.70 8.15 10.92
CA GLY A 16 -4.02 8.68 10.58
C GLY A 16 -4.39 8.50 9.11
N CYS A 17 -3.41 8.60 8.21
CA CYS A 17 -3.62 8.37 6.78
C CYS A 17 -4.07 6.93 6.51
N GLU A 18 -3.46 5.96 7.20
CA GLU A 18 -3.78 4.54 7.04
C GLU A 18 -5.15 4.20 7.60
N ILE A 19 -5.53 4.77 8.75
CA ILE A 19 -6.90 4.63 9.29
C ILE A 19 -7.93 5.20 8.31
N ALA A 20 -7.68 6.38 7.75
CA ALA A 20 -8.60 6.99 6.79
C ALA A 20 -8.82 6.13 5.52
N VAL A 21 -7.81 5.34 5.12
CA VAL A 21 -7.97 4.37 4.02
C VAL A 21 -8.76 3.14 4.50
N LEU A 22 -8.53 2.67 5.73
CA LEU A 22 -9.29 1.53 6.29
C LEU A 22 -10.76 1.86 6.56
N ASP A 23 -11.09 3.14 6.77
CA ASP A 23 -12.48 3.65 6.94
C ASP A 23 -13.34 3.52 5.67
N VAL A 24 -12.80 2.98 4.56
CA VAL A 24 -13.64 2.55 3.41
C VAL A 24 -14.36 1.22 3.67
N ASP A 25 -14.06 0.56 4.79
CA ASP A 25 -14.67 -0.69 5.24
C ASP A 25 -14.67 -1.77 4.14
N GLU A 26 -15.81 -2.43 3.91
CA GLU A 26 -15.99 -3.50 2.93
C GLU A 26 -15.73 -3.07 1.48
N LYS A 27 -15.79 -1.76 1.17
CA LYS A 27 -15.51 -1.27 -0.20
C LYS A 27 -14.06 -1.50 -0.61
N ILE A 28 -13.16 -1.81 0.33
CA ILE A 28 -11.81 -2.24 -0.01
C ILE A 28 -11.82 -3.51 -0.87
N LEU A 29 -12.84 -4.36 -0.76
CA LEU A 29 -12.99 -5.56 -1.59
C LEU A 29 -13.20 -5.20 -3.06
N ASP A 30 -13.91 -4.10 -3.36
CA ASP A 30 -14.09 -3.59 -4.72
C ASP A 30 -12.77 -3.03 -5.26
N VAL A 31 -11.99 -2.35 -4.43
CA VAL A 31 -10.64 -1.87 -4.81
C VAL A 31 -9.74 -3.06 -5.18
N LEU A 32 -9.77 -4.13 -4.38
CA LEU A 32 -8.98 -5.34 -4.61
C LEU A 32 -9.40 -6.12 -5.87
N GLN A 33 -10.57 -5.84 -6.45
CA GLN A 33 -10.96 -6.40 -7.76
C GLN A 33 -10.21 -5.75 -8.92
N ILE A 34 -9.80 -4.49 -8.80
CA ILE A 34 -9.16 -3.71 -9.88
C ILE A 34 -7.68 -3.41 -9.64
N ALA A 35 -7.21 -3.53 -8.41
CA ALA A 35 -5.86 -3.18 -8.01
C ALA A 35 -5.33 -4.12 -6.92
N ASP A 36 -4.04 -4.41 -6.95
CA ASP A 36 -3.35 -5.23 -5.97
C ASP A 36 -2.55 -4.34 -5.02
N VAL A 37 -2.78 -4.51 -3.72
CA VAL A 37 -1.94 -3.90 -2.68
C VAL A 37 -0.72 -4.78 -2.50
N VAL A 38 0.45 -4.30 -2.92
CA VAL A 38 1.69 -5.09 -2.88
C VAL A 38 2.59 -4.74 -1.70
N PHE A 39 2.34 -3.61 -1.05
CA PHE A 39 3.06 -3.17 0.15
C PHE A 39 2.16 -2.32 1.03
N TRP A 40 1.83 -2.79 2.23
CA TRP A 40 1.12 -1.98 3.23
C TRP A 40 1.46 -2.49 4.64
N PRO A 41 2.46 -1.91 5.31
CA PRO A 41 2.97 -2.44 6.59
C PRO A 41 1.95 -2.57 7.72
N VAL A 42 0.84 -1.83 7.65
CA VAL A 42 -0.23 -1.86 8.66
C VAL A 42 -1.18 -3.03 8.45
N ALA A 43 -1.47 -3.37 7.20
CA ALA A 43 -2.48 -4.36 6.83
C ALA A 43 -1.85 -5.71 6.42
N MET A 44 -0.54 -5.74 6.18
CA MET A 44 0.19 -6.91 5.67
C MET A 44 1.47 -7.15 6.47
N ASP A 45 1.86 -8.41 6.65
CA ASP A 45 3.14 -8.77 7.28
C ASP A 45 4.32 -8.67 6.29
N VAL A 46 4.45 -7.51 5.66
CA VAL A 46 5.55 -7.18 4.74
C VAL A 46 6.66 -6.46 5.50
N LYS A 47 7.91 -6.71 5.10
CA LYS A 47 9.11 -6.07 5.64
C LYS A 47 9.86 -5.34 4.51
N TYR A 48 10.79 -4.47 4.86
CA TYR A 48 11.59 -3.73 3.88
C TYR A 48 12.33 -4.64 2.89
N LYS A 49 12.88 -5.76 3.37
CA LYS A 49 13.52 -6.77 2.51
C LYS A 49 12.62 -7.30 1.39
N ASP A 50 11.30 -7.33 1.61
CA ASP A 50 10.34 -7.83 0.63
C ASP A 50 10.14 -6.79 -0.48
N VAL A 51 10.22 -5.50 -0.14
CA VAL A 51 10.23 -4.38 -1.11
C VAL A 51 11.55 -4.30 -1.86
N GLU A 52 12.68 -4.46 -1.17
CA GLU A 52 14.02 -4.48 -1.78
C GLU A 52 14.18 -5.61 -2.80
N ALA A 53 13.45 -6.71 -2.64
CA ALA A 53 13.43 -7.83 -3.56
C ALA A 53 12.47 -7.65 -4.75
N MET A 54 11.64 -6.60 -4.75
CA MET A 54 10.77 -6.28 -5.88
C MET A 54 11.62 -5.77 -7.05
N ALA A 55 11.25 -6.16 -8.27
CA ALA A 55 11.91 -5.64 -9.46
C ALA A 55 11.67 -4.12 -9.59
N ASP A 56 12.61 -3.42 -10.22
CA ASP A 56 12.42 -2.00 -10.55
C ASP A 56 11.13 -1.81 -11.37
N GLY A 57 10.31 -0.84 -10.96
CA GLY A 57 9.00 -0.57 -11.57
C GLY A 57 7.91 -1.60 -11.25
N TYR A 58 8.12 -2.49 -10.28
CA TYR A 58 7.10 -3.47 -9.86
C TYR A 58 5.82 -2.84 -9.29
N MET A 59 5.94 -1.68 -8.63
CA MET A 59 4.83 -0.91 -8.07
C MET A 59 4.55 0.30 -8.96
N ASP A 60 3.31 0.45 -9.42
CA ASP A 60 2.90 1.55 -10.29
C ASP A 60 2.76 2.87 -9.51
N VAL A 61 2.22 2.79 -8.29
CA VAL A 61 1.95 3.97 -7.43
C VAL A 61 2.29 3.65 -5.98
N CYS A 62 3.01 4.56 -5.32
CA CYS A 62 3.25 4.50 -3.89
C CYS A 62 2.62 5.72 -3.20
N PHE A 63 1.71 5.47 -2.27
CA PHE A 63 1.22 6.48 -1.34
C PHE A 63 2.25 6.66 -0.23
N PHE A 64 2.93 7.80 -0.22
CA PHE A 64 3.92 8.12 0.81
C PHE A 64 3.26 8.92 1.93
N ASN A 65 3.21 8.36 3.13
CA ASN A 65 2.54 8.95 4.28
C ASN A 65 3.57 9.42 5.32
N GLY A 66 3.50 10.71 5.67
CA GLY A 66 4.35 11.33 6.70
C GLY A 66 5.45 12.22 6.14
N GLY A 67 6.23 12.79 7.05
CA GLY A 67 7.39 13.63 6.70
C GLY A 67 8.58 12.83 6.18
N ILE A 68 9.44 13.52 5.42
CA ILE A 68 10.76 13.05 4.96
C ILE A 68 11.83 13.68 5.85
#